data_AF-G4TIV3-F1
#
_entry.id   AF-G4TIV3-F1
#
_cell.length_a   1.000
_cell.length_b   1.000
_cell.length_c   1.000
_cell.angle_alpha   90.00
_cell.angle_beta   90.00
_cell.angle_gamma   90.00
#
_symmetry.space_group_name_H-M   'P 1'
#
loop_
_entity.id
_entity.type
_entity.pdbx_description
1 polymer ?
#
loop_
_entity_poly.entity_id
_entity_poly.type
_entity_poly.pdbx_seq_one_letter_code
_entity_poly.pdbx_strand_id
1 'polypeptide(L)'
;MDPDSDDFKLVLEFDDEDDSDWETNSDVLVTASVLESELADLKRYLQNSVEELKRLHVQSSYFDPSLPPAMGWTEEASIRFCEYRIRRIQAQMSNLNRKLVSAKRAEASGLHVGHFLDLEDRTLFVLGLGSDHCHVQVVKAVFKTYGEVENVIMHKRHCFVTFSTKHGANKALKINGTKPLGRRVRVRPKLEPYAFALGPLTPSYAEPTSFSFSFTFCVPSNPFSPPREIACV
;
A
#
# COMPACT_ATOMS: atom_id res chain seq x y z
N MET A 1 56.01 29.41 -14.37
CA MET A 1 56.12 29.47 -12.90
C MET A 1 54.81 30.06 -12.48
N ASP A 2 53.79 29.20 -12.48
CA ASP A 2 52.38 29.54 -12.32
C ASP A 2 51.97 29.13 -10.91
N PRO A 3 51.33 30.02 -10.13
CA PRO A 3 50.92 29.70 -8.78
C PRO A 3 49.61 28.91 -8.78
N ASP A 4 49.73 27.64 -8.39
CA ASP A 4 48.83 26.85 -7.56
C ASP A 4 47.32 27.12 -7.68
N SER A 5 46.70 26.34 -8.57
CA SER A 5 45.29 26.02 -8.61
C SER A 5 44.95 24.93 -7.58
N ASP A 6 44.52 25.30 -6.37
CA ASP A 6 43.90 24.38 -5.41
C ASP A 6 42.37 24.35 -5.62
N ASP A 7 41.95 23.66 -6.68
CA ASP A 7 40.57 23.26 -6.88
C ASP A 7 40.30 21.99 -6.04
N PHE A 8 39.88 22.17 -4.79
CA PHE A 8 39.36 21.08 -3.96
C PHE A 8 37.99 20.64 -4.49
N LYS A 9 38.01 19.84 -5.55
CA LYS A 9 36.83 19.11 -6.02
C LYS A 9 36.61 17.91 -5.11
N LEU A 10 35.76 18.08 -4.10
CA LEU A 10 35.18 16.97 -3.33
C LEU A 10 34.33 16.14 -4.29
N VAL A 11 34.95 15.13 -4.90
CA VAL A 11 34.25 14.04 -5.58
C VAL A 11 33.72 13.15 -4.46
N LEU A 12 32.49 13.41 -4.04
CA LEU A 12 31.69 12.41 -3.34
C LEU A 12 31.31 11.36 -4.39
N GLU A 13 32.13 10.31 -4.48
CA GLU A 13 31.78 9.07 -5.17
C GLU A 13 30.63 8.46 -4.36
N PHE A 14 29.40 8.74 -4.78
CA PHE A 14 28.25 7.95 -4.36
C PHE A 14 28.28 6.69 -5.20
N ASP A 15 28.61 5.56 -4.57
CA ASP A 15 28.45 4.23 -5.16
C ASP A 15 26.94 4.00 -5.39
N ASP A 16 26.46 4.30 -6.59
CA ASP A 16 25.09 4.09 -7.06
C ASP A 16 24.79 2.60 -7.38
N GLU A 17 25.55 1.65 -6.81
CA GLU A 17 25.49 0.22 -7.18
C GLU A 17 24.60 -0.67 -6.28
N ASP A 18 23.74 -0.11 -5.43
CA ASP A 18 22.92 -0.90 -4.50
C ASP A 18 21.40 -0.68 -4.64
N ASP A 19 20.91 -0.60 -5.88
CA ASP A 19 19.50 -0.88 -6.22
C ASP A 19 19.23 -2.39 -6.39
N SER A 20 20.09 -3.24 -5.80
CA SER A 20 19.99 -4.70 -5.79
C SER A 20 18.73 -5.18 -5.06
N ASP A 21 17.80 -5.73 -5.85
CA ASP A 21 16.97 -6.90 -5.53
C ASP A 21 16.03 -6.83 -4.31
N TRP A 22 15.24 -5.77 -4.19
CA TRP A 22 14.04 -5.80 -3.33
C TRP A 22 12.93 -6.73 -3.87
N GLU A 23 13.09 -7.33 -5.05
CA GLU A 23 12.28 -8.48 -5.49
C GLU A 23 12.82 -9.79 -4.88
N THR A 24 13.02 -9.81 -3.58
CA THR A 24 13.17 -11.07 -2.87
C THR A 24 11.83 -11.80 -3.03
N ASN A 25 11.84 -12.81 -3.89
CA ASN A 25 10.81 -13.82 -4.11
C ASN A 25 10.58 -14.62 -2.80
N SER A 26 10.14 -13.95 -1.75
CA SER A 26 9.56 -14.63 -0.60
C SER A 26 8.13 -14.95 -0.98
N ASP A 27 7.90 -16.15 -1.49
CA ASP A 27 6.58 -16.81 -1.53
C ASP A 27 5.97 -17.01 -0.11
N VAL A 28 6.51 -16.31 0.90
CA VAL A 28 5.94 -16.19 2.24
C VAL A 28 4.64 -15.43 2.08
N LEU A 29 3.53 -16.17 2.20
CA LEU A 29 2.20 -15.60 2.28
C LEU A 29 2.18 -14.55 3.40
N VAL A 30 2.14 -13.28 3.00
CA VAL A 30 1.94 -12.17 3.92
C VAL A 30 0.49 -12.22 4.41
N THR A 31 0.27 -12.84 5.55
CA THR A 31 -1.04 -12.88 6.23
C THR A 31 -1.32 -11.57 6.95
N ALA A 32 -2.59 -11.26 7.24
CA ALA A 32 -2.91 -10.09 8.04
C ALA A 32 -2.24 -10.11 9.42
N SER A 33 -2.07 -11.30 10.01
CA SER A 33 -1.40 -11.46 11.32
C SER A 33 0.07 -11.03 11.30
N VAL A 34 0.83 -11.33 10.23
CA VAL A 34 2.23 -10.89 10.08
C VAL A 34 2.31 -9.37 9.97
N LEU A 35 1.41 -8.77 9.19
CA LEU A 35 1.33 -7.31 9.06
C LEU A 35 0.92 -6.64 10.38
N GLU A 36 0.07 -7.27 11.20
CA GLU A 36 -0.30 -6.78 12.52
C GLU A 36 0.88 -6.80 13.50
N SER A 37 1.69 -7.86 13.50
CA SER A 37 2.88 -7.93 14.33
C SER A 37 3.92 -6.88 13.94
N GLU A 38 4.20 -6.72 12.64
CA GLU A 38 5.14 -5.69 12.16
C GLU A 38 4.65 -4.28 12.51
N LEU A 39 3.35 -4.05 12.41
CA LEU A 39 2.74 -2.77 12.77
C LEU A 39 2.82 -2.50 14.28
N ALA A 40 2.72 -3.54 15.11
CA ALA A 40 2.92 -3.42 16.56
C ALA A 40 4.37 -3.08 16.91
N ASP A 41 5.34 -3.70 16.23
CA ASP A 41 6.77 -3.43 16.44
C ASP A 41 7.12 -1.99 16.02
N LEU A 42 6.63 -1.52 14.87
CA LEU A 42 6.82 -0.13 14.45
C LEU A 42 6.19 0.87 15.42
N LYS A 43 5.02 0.57 16.00
CA LYS A 43 4.40 1.42 17.04
C LYS A 43 5.30 1.55 18.26
N ARG A 44 5.89 0.44 18.72
CA ARG A 44 6.83 0.44 19.85
C ARG A 44 8.08 1.25 19.52
N TYR A 45 8.62 1.09 18.31
CA TYR A 45 9.80 1.83 17.86
C TYR A 45 9.53 3.35 17.73
N LEU A 46 8.34 3.73 17.25
CA LEU A 46 7.89 5.12 17.22
C LEU A 46 7.82 5.71 18.63
N GLN A 47 7.23 4.98 19.58
CA GLN A 47 7.11 5.45 20.97
C GLN A 47 8.48 5.72 21.59
N ASN A 48 9.43 4.77 21.44
CA ASN A 48 10.79 4.95 21.94
C ASN A 48 11.47 6.18 21.31
N SER A 49 11.30 6.38 20.00
CA SER A 49 11.89 7.53 19.28
C SER A 49 11.31 8.86 19.75
N VAL A 50 10.01 8.90 20.07
CA VAL A 50 9.33 10.10 20.63
C VAL A 50 9.81 10.38 22.05
N GLU A 51 10.00 9.36 22.88
CA GLU A 51 10.56 9.52 24.23
C GLU A 51 12.02 10.02 24.19
N GLU A 52 12.82 9.52 23.25
CA GLU A 52 14.19 10.02 23.01
C GLU A 52 14.18 11.49 22.57
N LEU A 53 13.31 11.87 21.64
CA LEU A 53 13.16 13.26 21.21
C LEU A 53 12.78 14.18 22.38
N LYS A 54 11.87 13.73 23.27
CA LYS A 54 11.51 14.48 24.48
C LYS A 54 12.71 14.67 25.41
N ARG A 55 13.53 13.63 25.60
CA ARG A 55 14.76 13.74 26.42
C ARG A 55 15.74 14.75 25.84
N LEU A 56 15.96 14.73 24.52
CA LEU A 56 16.84 15.69 23.84
C LEU A 56 16.34 17.13 23.98
N HIS A 57 15.02 17.36 23.88
CA HIS A 57 14.46 18.70 24.10
C HIS A 57 14.64 19.19 25.53
N VAL A 58 14.47 18.31 26.52
CA VAL A 58 14.74 18.67 27.92
C VAL A 58 16.22 19.01 28.09
N GLN A 59 17.14 18.21 27.55
CA GLN A 59 18.58 18.50 27.63
C GLN A 59 18.95 19.84 26.98
N SER A 60 18.43 20.12 25.78
CA SER A 60 18.65 21.39 25.08
C SER A 60 18.13 22.60 25.85
N SER A 61 17.07 22.44 26.65
CA SER A 61 16.54 23.54 27.49
C SER A 61 17.44 23.92 28.68
N TYR A 62 18.39 23.06 29.06
CA TYR A 62 19.35 23.30 30.14
C TYR A 62 20.64 24.00 29.67
N PHE A 63 20.68 24.49 28.42
CA PHE A 63 21.86 25.15 27.88
C PHE A 63 22.21 26.41 28.68
N ASP A 64 23.35 26.38 29.37
CA ASP A 64 23.92 27.53 30.06
C ASP A 64 24.70 28.38 29.04
N PRO A 65 24.24 29.60 28.71
CA PRO A 65 24.88 30.45 27.71
C PRO A 65 26.30 30.91 28.12
N SER A 66 26.72 30.67 29.37
CA SER A 66 28.07 30.99 29.83
C SER A 66 29.14 29.96 29.45
N LEU A 67 28.75 28.76 29.00
CA LEU A 67 29.67 27.71 28.60
C LEU A 67 29.83 27.66 27.07
N PRO A 68 31.07 27.61 26.55
CA PRO A 68 31.29 27.44 25.12
C PRO A 68 30.75 26.08 24.65
N PRO A 69 30.12 25.99 23.47
CA PRO A 69 29.58 24.74 22.97
C PRO A 69 30.70 23.71 22.81
N ALA A 70 30.49 22.50 23.33
CA ALA A 70 31.43 21.41 23.17
C ALA A 70 31.61 21.08 21.68
N MET A 71 32.87 21.00 21.22
CA MET A 71 33.21 20.68 19.84
C MET A 71 32.87 19.19 19.56
N GLY A 72 31.63 18.95 19.12
CA GLY A 72 31.07 17.63 18.79
C GLY A 72 29.61 17.81 18.38
N TRP A 73 29.03 16.84 17.66
CA TRP A 73 27.65 16.82 17.14
C TRP A 73 26.70 17.73 17.93
N THR A 74 26.23 18.81 17.30
CA THR A 74 25.36 19.77 17.98
C THR A 74 24.08 19.06 18.41
N GLU A 75 23.58 19.35 19.61
CA GLU A 75 22.34 18.75 20.12
C GLU A 75 21.17 18.92 19.12
N GLU A 76 21.18 20.02 18.35
CA GLU A 76 20.28 20.26 17.24
C GLU A 76 20.33 19.19 16.14
N ALA A 77 21.51 18.69 15.79
CA ALA A 77 21.66 17.62 14.80
C ALA A 77 21.01 16.33 15.30
N SER A 78 21.17 16.00 16.58
CA SER A 78 20.53 14.84 17.23
C SER A 78 19.00 14.97 17.26
N ILE A 79 18.49 16.17 17.54
CA ILE A 79 17.05 16.48 17.48
C ILE A 79 16.52 16.27 16.06
N ARG A 80 17.14 16.89 15.05
CA ARG A 80 16.72 16.75 13.64
C ARG A 80 16.76 15.32 13.15
N PHE A 81 17.78 14.55 13.55
CA PHE A 81 17.88 13.13 13.22
C PHE A 81 16.73 12.32 13.85
N CYS A 82 16.40 12.57 15.12
CA CYS A 82 15.26 11.93 15.78
C CYS A 82 13.93 12.29 15.10
N GLU A 83 13.71 13.55 14.75
CA GLU A 83 12.51 13.99 14.01
C GLU A 83 12.38 13.30 12.65
N TYR A 84 13.48 13.23 11.89
CA TYR A 84 13.50 12.54 10.61
C TYR A 84 13.14 11.06 10.75
N ARG A 85 13.74 10.38 11.74
CA ARG A 85 13.45 8.98 12.05
C ARG A 85 11.96 8.78 12.38
N ILE A 86 11.37 9.64 13.21
CA ILE A 86 9.94 9.62 13.54
C ILE A 86 9.08 9.72 12.28
N ARG A 87 9.37 10.67 11.38
CA ARG A 87 8.62 10.84 10.12
C ARG A 87 8.71 9.60 9.22
N ARG A 88 9.90 8.99 9.13
CA ARG A 88 10.12 7.76 8.35
C ARG A 88 9.29 6.59 8.90
N ILE A 89 9.29 6.39 10.22
CA ILE A 89 8.50 5.33 10.87
C ILE A 89 7.01 5.56 10.63
N GLN A 90 6.51 6.79 10.77
CA GLN A 90 5.12 7.13 10.50
C GLN A 90 4.71 6.82 9.05
N ALA A 91 5.57 7.12 8.08
CA ALA A 91 5.34 6.77 6.67
C ALA A 91 5.28 5.25 6.45
N GLN A 92 6.19 4.49 7.07
CA GLN A 92 6.18 3.02 7.03
C GLN A 92 4.89 2.45 7.65
N MET A 93 4.45 2.98 8.80
CA MET A 93 3.20 2.59 9.43
C MET A 93 1.97 2.88 8.55
N SER A 94 1.95 4.03 7.85
CA SER A 94 0.88 4.35 6.90
C SER A 94 0.82 3.34 5.74
N ASN A 95 1.98 2.97 5.20
CA ASN A 95 2.09 1.94 4.17
C ASN A 95 1.62 0.56 4.66
N LEU A 96 2.06 0.12 5.84
CA LEU A 96 1.62 -1.15 6.43
C LEU A 96 0.12 -1.15 6.73
N ASN A 97 -0.45 -0.06 7.24
CA ASN A 97 -1.90 0.05 7.45
C ASN A 97 -2.69 -0.14 6.15
N ARG A 98 -2.24 0.45 5.04
CA ARG A 98 -2.86 0.24 3.72
C ARG A 98 -2.79 -1.23 3.30
N LYS A 99 -1.64 -1.88 3.49
CA LYS A 99 -1.47 -3.31 3.21
C LYS A 99 -2.38 -4.17 4.09
N LEU A 100 -2.45 -3.88 5.39
CA LEU A 100 -3.27 -4.60 6.35
C LEU A 100 -4.76 -4.49 6.02
N VAL A 101 -5.26 -3.29 5.72
CA VAL A 101 -6.66 -3.10 5.29
C VAL A 101 -6.96 -3.88 4.00
N SER A 102 -6.02 -3.88 3.05
CA SER A 102 -6.15 -4.67 1.83
C SER A 102 -6.16 -6.18 2.12
N ALA A 103 -5.28 -6.65 3.01
CA ALA A 103 -5.19 -8.05 3.42
C ALA A 103 -6.46 -8.50 4.14
N LYS A 104 -6.93 -7.74 5.14
CA LYS A 104 -8.19 -8.02 5.84
C LYS A 104 -9.40 -8.02 4.93
N ARG A 105 -9.45 -7.09 3.96
CA ARG A 105 -10.51 -7.09 2.95
C ARG A 105 -10.44 -8.33 2.06
N ALA A 106 -9.23 -8.77 1.69
CA ALA A 106 -9.03 -9.98 0.92
C ALA A 106 -9.48 -11.22 1.72
N GLU A 107 -9.06 -11.36 2.97
CA GLU A 107 -9.47 -12.42 3.90
C GLU A 107 -10.99 -12.44 4.12
N ALA A 108 -11.61 -11.29 4.42
CA ALA A 108 -13.07 -11.18 4.59
C ALA A 108 -13.86 -11.52 3.31
N SER A 109 -13.25 -11.34 2.14
CA SER A 109 -13.84 -11.74 0.87
C SER A 109 -13.59 -13.20 0.49
N GLY A 110 -12.92 -13.99 1.35
CA GLY A 110 -12.49 -15.36 1.06
C GLY A 110 -11.41 -15.45 -0.03
N LEU A 111 -10.85 -14.31 -0.44
CA LEU A 111 -9.98 -14.17 -1.58
C LEU A 111 -8.54 -14.22 -1.08
N HIS A 112 -8.02 -15.43 -0.86
CA HIS A 112 -6.61 -15.62 -0.53
C HIS A 112 -5.74 -15.02 -1.63
N VAL A 113 -4.84 -14.10 -1.25
CA VAL A 113 -3.93 -13.40 -2.18
C VAL A 113 -2.87 -14.36 -2.75
N GLY A 114 -2.68 -15.52 -2.13
CA GLY A 114 -2.11 -16.71 -2.75
C GLY A 114 -3.19 -17.42 -3.55
N HIS A 115 -3.19 -17.22 -4.86
CA HIS A 115 -4.14 -17.76 -5.82
C HIS A 115 -4.03 -19.30 -6.00
N PHE A 116 -4.21 -20.07 -4.93
CA PHE A 116 -4.46 -21.50 -5.01
C PHE A 116 -5.97 -21.71 -4.98
N LEU A 117 -6.51 -22.27 -6.06
CA LEU A 117 -7.88 -22.79 -6.07
C LEU A 117 -8.02 -23.80 -4.92
N ASP A 118 -9.10 -23.70 -4.14
CA ASP A 118 -9.51 -24.78 -3.25
C ASP A 118 -9.58 -26.09 -4.05
N LEU A 119 -9.39 -27.23 -3.37
CA LEU A 119 -9.08 -28.52 -4.01
C LEU A 119 -10.06 -28.97 -5.12
N GLU A 120 -11.25 -28.39 -5.18
CA GLU A 120 -12.32 -28.80 -6.09
C GLU A 120 -12.66 -27.77 -7.18
N ASP A 121 -12.13 -26.55 -7.08
CA ASP A 121 -12.50 -25.45 -7.98
C ASP A 121 -11.77 -25.57 -9.32
N ARG A 122 -12.45 -26.21 -10.27
CA ARG A 122 -12.02 -26.29 -11.67
C ARG A 122 -12.53 -25.15 -12.55
N THR A 123 -13.32 -24.24 -11.99
CA THR A 123 -13.99 -23.16 -12.72
C THR A 123 -13.36 -21.80 -12.45
N LEU A 124 -13.06 -21.07 -13.51
CA LEU A 124 -12.49 -19.74 -13.46
C LEU A 124 -13.48 -18.70 -13.96
N PHE A 125 -13.46 -17.52 -13.35
CA PHE A 125 -14.13 -16.32 -13.81
C PHE A 125 -13.18 -15.46 -14.65
N VAL A 126 -13.58 -15.17 -15.88
CA VAL A 126 -12.77 -14.47 -16.88
C VAL A 126 -13.47 -13.19 -17.31
N LEU A 127 -12.75 -12.06 -17.22
CA LEU A 127 -13.20 -10.73 -17.62
C LEU A 127 -12.25 -10.13 -18.66
N GLY A 128 -12.74 -9.17 -19.47
CA GLY A 128 -11.88 -8.33 -20.31
C GLY A 128 -11.56 -8.88 -21.70
N LEU A 129 -12.25 -9.93 -22.15
CA LEU A 129 -12.13 -10.45 -23.52
C LEU A 129 -12.72 -9.48 -24.58
N GLY A 130 -13.67 -8.63 -24.19
CA GLY A 130 -14.36 -7.73 -25.11
C GLY A 130 -15.60 -8.36 -25.76
N SER A 131 -16.52 -7.53 -26.25
CA SER A 131 -17.74 -7.97 -26.94
C SER A 131 -17.45 -8.83 -28.16
N ASP A 132 -16.45 -8.41 -28.94
CA ASP A 132 -16.20 -8.95 -30.29
C ASP A 132 -15.47 -10.30 -30.25
N HIS A 133 -14.90 -10.64 -29.09
CA HIS A 133 -14.18 -11.90 -28.85
C HIS A 133 -14.89 -12.77 -27.79
N CYS A 134 -16.12 -12.41 -27.42
CA CYS A 134 -16.94 -13.14 -26.45
C CYS A 134 -17.67 -14.34 -27.11
N HIS A 135 -16.96 -15.12 -27.94
CA HIS A 135 -17.48 -16.34 -28.56
C HIS A 135 -16.90 -17.59 -27.90
N VAL A 136 -17.75 -18.59 -27.66
CA VAL A 136 -17.38 -19.86 -26.98
C VAL A 136 -16.17 -20.52 -27.65
N GLN A 137 -16.11 -20.53 -28.98
CA GLN A 137 -15.02 -21.15 -29.74
C GLN A 137 -13.68 -20.43 -29.52
N VAL A 138 -13.70 -19.10 -29.49
CA VAL A 138 -12.50 -18.28 -29.27
C VAL A 138 -11.98 -18.47 -27.84
N VAL A 139 -12.88 -18.44 -26.85
CA VAL A 139 -12.53 -18.69 -25.45
C VAL A 139 -11.93 -20.09 -25.30
N LYS A 140 -12.57 -21.11 -25.89
CA LYS A 140 -12.00 -22.47 -25.89
C LYS A 140 -10.63 -22.51 -26.56
N ALA A 141 -10.42 -21.87 -27.71
CA ALA A 141 -9.13 -21.87 -28.40
C ALA A 141 -8.01 -21.22 -27.57
N VAL A 142 -8.29 -20.09 -26.92
CA VAL A 142 -7.33 -19.38 -26.05
C VAL A 142 -6.99 -20.24 -24.83
N PHE A 143 -8.01 -20.74 -24.13
CA PHE A 143 -7.81 -21.48 -22.87
C PHE A 143 -7.34 -22.92 -23.06
N LYS A 144 -7.51 -23.51 -24.26
CA LYS A 144 -7.02 -24.85 -24.61
C LYS A 144 -5.49 -24.98 -24.48
N THR A 145 -4.76 -23.88 -24.61
CA THR A 145 -3.30 -23.86 -24.43
C THR A 145 -2.87 -24.13 -22.98
N TYR A 146 -3.74 -23.87 -22.00
CA TYR A 146 -3.44 -24.04 -20.57
C TYR A 146 -3.99 -25.36 -20.01
N GLY A 147 -5.05 -25.90 -20.61
CA GLY A 147 -5.64 -27.17 -20.24
C GLY A 147 -6.89 -27.51 -21.04
N GLU A 148 -7.38 -28.73 -20.88
CA GLU A 148 -8.63 -29.16 -21.51
C GLU A 148 -9.84 -28.46 -20.86
N VAL A 149 -10.67 -27.81 -21.68
CA VAL A 149 -11.84 -27.05 -21.25
C VAL A 149 -13.09 -27.91 -21.39
N GLU A 150 -13.74 -28.20 -20.27
CA GLU A 150 -14.95 -29.02 -20.18
C GLU A 150 -16.19 -28.18 -20.56
N ASN A 151 -16.36 -27.04 -19.89
CA ASN A 151 -17.53 -26.18 -20.08
C ASN A 151 -17.17 -24.70 -20.12
N VAL A 152 -17.96 -23.91 -20.86
CA VAL A 152 -17.82 -22.45 -20.94
C VAL A 152 -19.21 -21.81 -20.86
N ILE A 153 -19.44 -21.02 -19.81
CA ILE A 153 -20.68 -20.26 -19.63
C ILE A 153 -20.39 -18.79 -19.96
N MET A 154 -21.05 -18.26 -20.99
CA MET A 154 -20.81 -16.91 -21.47
C MET A 154 -21.87 -15.92 -20.94
N HIS A 155 -21.41 -14.75 -20.52
CA HIS A 155 -22.25 -13.59 -20.20
C HIS A 155 -21.77 -12.37 -21.00
N LYS A 156 -22.56 -11.28 -21.01
CA LYS A 156 -22.34 -10.10 -21.86
C LYS A 156 -20.92 -9.49 -21.79
N ARG A 157 -20.25 -9.56 -20.64
CA ARG A 157 -18.93 -8.93 -20.41
C ARG A 157 -17.90 -9.84 -19.73
N HIS A 158 -18.28 -11.08 -19.47
CA HIS A 158 -17.48 -12.04 -18.71
C HIS A 158 -17.89 -13.47 -19.06
N CYS A 159 -17.05 -14.43 -18.72
CA CYS A 159 -17.38 -15.83 -18.87
C CYS A 159 -16.84 -16.67 -17.72
N PHE A 160 -17.43 -17.84 -17.53
CA PHE A 160 -16.93 -18.86 -16.64
C PHE A 160 -16.36 -20.00 -17.49
N VAL A 161 -15.14 -20.43 -17.19
CA VAL A 161 -14.43 -21.50 -17.89
C VAL A 161 -14.15 -22.61 -16.91
N THR A 162 -14.75 -23.78 -17.14
CA THR A 162 -14.53 -24.99 -16.35
C THR A 162 -13.54 -25.89 -17.06
N PHE A 163 -12.45 -26.23 -16.38
CA PHE A 163 -11.41 -27.12 -16.89
C PHE A 163 -11.68 -28.57 -16.46
N SER A 164 -11.27 -29.53 -17.29
CA SER A 164 -11.29 -30.95 -16.94
C SER A 164 -10.40 -31.23 -15.71
N THR A 165 -9.24 -30.58 -15.63
CA THR A 165 -8.23 -30.79 -14.57
C THR A 165 -7.94 -29.52 -13.77
N LYS A 166 -7.70 -29.67 -12.46
CA LYS A 166 -7.26 -28.58 -11.57
C LYS A 166 -5.95 -27.96 -12.04
N HIS A 167 -5.03 -28.79 -12.54
CA HIS A 167 -3.74 -28.33 -13.05
C HIS A 167 -3.90 -27.37 -14.24
N GLY A 168 -4.86 -27.62 -15.14
CA GLY A 168 -5.20 -26.71 -16.23
C GLY A 168 -5.75 -25.37 -15.73
N ALA A 169 -6.65 -25.40 -14.74
CA ALA A 169 -7.18 -24.19 -14.13
C ALA A 169 -6.10 -23.34 -13.44
N ASN A 170 -5.20 -23.95 -12.67
CA ASN A 170 -4.08 -23.25 -12.03
C ASN A 170 -3.11 -22.64 -13.05
N LYS A 171 -2.84 -23.33 -14.16
CA LYS A 171 -2.03 -22.77 -15.27
C LYS A 171 -2.71 -21.56 -15.91
N ALA A 172 -4.01 -21.66 -16.19
CA ALA A 172 -4.80 -20.56 -16.72
C ALA A 172 -4.94 -19.39 -15.73
N LEU A 173 -4.75 -19.61 -14.44
CA LEU A 173 -4.82 -18.52 -13.48
C LEU A 173 -3.62 -17.57 -13.57
N LYS A 174 -2.44 -18.11 -13.94
CA LYS A 174 -1.20 -17.33 -14.09
C LYS A 174 -1.26 -16.29 -15.22
N ILE A 175 -2.23 -16.41 -16.12
CA ILE A 175 -2.38 -15.48 -17.26
C ILE A 175 -3.17 -14.23 -16.88
N ASN A 176 -3.62 -14.11 -15.63
CA ASN A 176 -4.29 -12.93 -15.13
C ASN A 176 -3.43 -11.68 -15.37
N GLY A 177 -3.96 -10.73 -16.15
CA GLY A 177 -3.26 -9.49 -16.51
C GLY A 177 -2.52 -9.54 -17.86
N THR A 178 -2.48 -10.68 -18.55
CA THR A 178 -1.91 -10.81 -19.91
C THR A 178 -2.85 -10.31 -21.01
N LYS A 179 -2.36 -10.21 -22.25
CA LYS A 179 -3.09 -9.67 -23.41
C LYS A 179 -3.21 -10.65 -24.60
N PRO A 180 -3.84 -11.84 -24.44
CA PRO A 180 -3.90 -12.86 -25.49
C PRO A 180 -4.62 -12.42 -26.78
N LEU A 181 -5.42 -11.35 -26.74
CA LEU A 181 -6.13 -10.76 -27.88
C LEU A 181 -5.93 -9.24 -27.94
N GLY A 182 -4.75 -8.75 -27.55
CA GLY A 182 -4.46 -7.31 -27.44
C GLY A 182 -5.18 -6.60 -26.28
N ARG A 183 -6.12 -7.26 -25.59
CA ARG A 183 -6.83 -6.75 -24.42
C ARG A 183 -6.42 -7.45 -23.14
N ARG A 184 -6.32 -6.68 -22.06
CA ARG A 184 -5.93 -7.18 -20.74
C ARG A 184 -7.04 -8.04 -20.15
N VAL A 185 -6.77 -9.33 -20.00
CA VAL A 185 -7.71 -10.29 -19.41
C VAL A 185 -7.54 -10.31 -17.89
N ARG A 186 -8.65 -10.40 -17.16
CA ARG A 186 -8.66 -10.65 -15.72
C ARG A 186 -9.20 -12.04 -15.45
N VAL A 187 -8.37 -12.93 -14.93
CA VAL A 187 -8.76 -14.31 -14.58
C VAL A 187 -8.76 -14.43 -13.06
N ARG A 188 -9.84 -14.98 -12.51
CA ARG A 188 -10.00 -15.20 -11.07
C ARG A 188 -10.59 -16.59 -10.83
N PRO A 189 -10.35 -17.19 -9.66
CA PRO A 189 -11.18 -18.30 -9.18
C PRO A 189 -12.67 -17.94 -9.26
N LYS A 190 -13.51 -18.90 -9.63
CA LYS A 190 -14.95 -18.77 -9.40
C LYS A 190 -15.15 -18.84 -7.89
N LEU A 191 -15.24 -17.69 -7.24
CA LEU A 191 -15.79 -17.64 -5.89
C LEU A 191 -17.22 -18.17 -6.00
N GLU A 192 -17.60 -19.11 -5.13
CA GLU A 192 -19.01 -19.43 -4.94
C GLU A 192 -19.80 -18.12 -4.85
N PRO A 193 -21.02 -18.09 -5.40
CA PRO A 193 -21.79 -16.86 -5.44
C PRO A 193 -21.81 -16.32 -4.02
N TYR A 194 -21.37 -15.08 -3.86
CA TYR A 194 -21.70 -14.21 -2.75
C TYR A 194 -22.91 -14.77 -2.02
N ALA A 195 -22.67 -15.52 -0.96
CA ALA A 195 -23.70 -15.84 -0.01
C ALA A 195 -23.94 -14.51 0.70
N PHE A 196 -24.71 -13.63 0.07
CA PHE A 196 -25.72 -12.86 0.79
C PHE A 196 -26.73 -13.88 1.33
N ALA A 197 -26.27 -14.84 2.15
CA ALA A 197 -27.11 -15.59 3.03
C ALA A 197 -27.59 -14.58 4.05
N LEU A 198 -28.72 -13.94 3.73
CA LEU A 198 -29.91 -13.88 4.56
C LEU A 198 -29.68 -13.82 6.08
N GLY A 199 -28.73 -13.04 6.56
CA GLY A 199 -28.81 -12.46 7.89
C GLY A 199 -29.78 -11.29 7.81
N PRO A 200 -30.81 -11.19 8.67
CA PRO A 200 -31.60 -9.98 8.72
C PRO A 200 -30.63 -8.83 9.02
N LEU A 201 -30.53 -7.88 8.09
CA LEU A 201 -30.02 -6.56 8.38
C LEU A 201 -31.00 -5.95 9.39
N THR A 202 -30.84 -6.27 10.67
CA THR A 202 -31.28 -5.36 11.71
C THR A 202 -30.34 -4.17 11.62
N PRO A 203 -30.82 -2.98 11.25
CA PRO A 203 -30.05 -1.78 11.45
C PRO A 203 -30.06 -1.56 12.96
N SER A 204 -29.06 -2.08 13.66
CA SER A 204 -28.72 -1.58 14.99
C SER A 204 -28.14 -0.18 14.79
N TYR A 205 -29.07 0.77 14.61
CA TYR A 205 -28.86 2.19 14.69
C TYR A 205 -28.57 2.50 16.17
N ALA A 206 -27.37 2.19 16.64
CA ALA A 206 -26.85 2.65 17.91
C ALA A 206 -25.75 3.67 17.59
N GLU A 207 -26.22 4.91 17.53
CA GLU A 207 -25.52 6.19 17.67
C GLU A 207 -24.22 6.41 16.87
N PRO A 208 -24.23 7.30 15.86
CA PRO A 208 -22.99 7.92 15.43
C PRO A 208 -22.47 8.78 16.57
N THR A 209 -21.35 8.37 17.16
CA THR A 209 -20.51 9.30 17.92
C THR A 209 -20.16 10.44 16.98
N SER A 210 -20.74 11.60 17.27
CA SER A 210 -20.53 12.85 16.57
C SER A 210 -19.09 13.32 16.78
N PHE A 211 -18.16 12.75 16.02
CA PHE A 211 -16.83 13.33 15.86
C PHE A 211 -16.94 14.55 14.93
N SER A 212 -17.40 15.65 15.52
CA SER A 212 -17.24 17.00 14.99
C SER A 212 -15.76 17.36 15.04
N PHE A 213 -15.03 17.12 13.94
CA PHE A 213 -13.73 17.75 13.74
C PHE A 213 -13.94 19.22 13.35
N SER A 214 -13.70 20.12 14.29
CA SER A 214 -13.59 21.55 14.03
C SER A 214 -12.29 21.78 13.24
N PHE A 215 -12.34 21.74 11.91
CA PHE A 215 -11.24 22.24 11.09
C PHE A 215 -11.27 23.77 11.12
N THR A 216 -10.54 24.38 12.05
CA THR A 216 -10.24 25.81 12.00
C THR A 216 -9.19 26.02 10.91
N PHE A 217 -9.62 26.43 9.73
CA PHE A 217 -8.70 26.96 8.71
C PHE A 217 -8.17 28.30 9.20
N CYS A 218 -6.95 28.32 9.73
CA CYS A 218 -6.21 29.57 9.88
C CYS A 218 -5.80 30.03 8.48
N VAL A 219 -6.58 30.93 7.89
CA VAL A 219 -6.18 31.68 6.70
C VAL A 219 -5.09 32.66 7.14
N PRO A 220 -3.86 32.60 6.61
CA PRO A 220 -2.85 33.59 6.92
C PRO A 220 -3.34 34.95 6.46
N SER A 221 -3.48 35.88 7.41
CA SER A 221 -3.79 37.28 7.13
C SER A 221 -2.67 37.88 6.29
N ASN A 222 -3.02 38.25 5.06
CA ASN A 222 -2.13 38.90 4.12
C ASN A 222 -1.68 40.25 4.70
N PRO A 223 -0.39 40.51 4.95
CA PRO A 223 0.11 41.70 5.65
C PRO A 223 -0.02 43.01 4.86
N PHE A 224 -0.70 43.02 3.71
CA PHE A 224 -0.77 44.15 2.77
C PHE A 224 -2.17 44.73 2.56
N SER A 225 -3.12 44.50 3.48
CA SER A 225 -4.44 45.17 3.38
C SER A 225 -4.48 46.47 4.19
N PRO A 226 -4.77 47.63 3.57
CA PRO A 226 -4.94 48.88 4.31
C PRO A 226 -6.25 48.88 5.11
N PRO A 227 -6.32 49.65 6.21
CA PRO A 227 -7.47 49.66 7.12
C PRO A 227 -8.72 50.15 6.39
N ARG A 228 -9.80 49.35 6.43
CA ARG A 228 -11.13 49.79 6.02
C ARG A 228 -11.82 50.45 7.20
N GLU A 229 -12.15 51.74 7.04
CA GLU A 229 -13.04 52.47 7.95
C GLU A 229 -14.40 51.79 8.00
N ILE A 230 -14.85 51.48 9.22
CA ILE A 230 -16.18 50.98 9.51
C ILE A 230 -17.09 52.20 9.64
N ALA A 231 -17.91 52.45 8.62
CA ALA A 231 -19.03 53.38 8.73
C ALA A 231 -20.19 52.66 9.42
N CYS A 232 -20.53 53.07 10.65
CA CYS A 232 -21.76 52.69 11.32
C CYS A 232 -22.92 53.50 10.71
N VAL A 233 -23.98 52.80 10.30
CA VAL A 233 -25.32 53.34 10.05
C VAL A 233 -26.25 52.73 11.07
#